data_AF-A0A832B8Q9-F1
#
_entry.id   AF-A0A832B8Q9-F1
#
_cell.length_a   1.000
_cell.length_b   1.000
_cell.length_c   1.000
_cell.angle_alpha   90.00
_cell.angle_beta   90.00
_cell.angle_gamma   90.00
#
_symmetry.space_group_name_H-M   'P 1'
#
loop_
_entity.id
_entity.type
_entity.pdbx_description
1 polymer ?
#
loop_
_entity_poly.entity_id
_entity_poly.type
_entity_poly.pdbx_seq_one_letter_code
_entity_poly.pdbx_strand_id
1 'polypeptide(L)'
;MNELKDNVRELFDQDQKLIALEKEIKAKNAHYHHLLLKNSEKTYSDEEVLAINGIYEELTKLESLRSSFRAKIDEIKSYLKQKLAPLAGGRWVHATSDPIHPHWEFWVEEDELKYARLNGASY
;
A
#
# COMPACT_ATOMS: atom_id res chain seq x y z
N MET A 1 8.43 24.91 3.35
CA MET A 1 8.49 24.19 4.64
C MET A 1 7.31 23.20 4.85
N ASN A 2 6.19 23.33 4.10
CA ASN A 2 5.03 22.42 4.22
C ASN A 2 5.17 21.11 3.42
N GLU A 3 5.84 21.15 2.27
CA GLU A 3 5.98 20.02 1.34
C GLU A 3 6.53 18.73 1.97
N LEU A 4 7.45 18.81 2.93
CA LEU A 4 7.99 17.61 3.60
C LEU A 4 6.94 16.95 4.50
N LYS A 5 6.19 17.75 5.27
CA LYS A 5 5.11 17.25 6.13
C LYS A 5 3.97 16.66 5.28
N ASP A 6 3.64 17.33 4.19
CA ASP A 6 2.60 16.90 3.27
C ASP A 6 2.97 15.56 2.61
N ASN A 7 4.23 15.39 2.18
CA ASN A 7 4.70 14.12 1.62
C ASN A 7 4.70 12.97 2.64
N VAL A 8 5.11 13.21 3.90
CA VAL A 8 5.06 12.15 4.94
C VAL A 8 3.61 11.75 5.24
N ARG A 9 2.70 12.72 5.33
CA ARG A 9 1.28 12.46 5.51
C ARG A 9 0.70 11.66 4.35
N GLU A 10 0.99 12.08 3.12
CA GLU A 10 0.52 11.40 1.92
C GLU A 10 1.07 9.96 1.84
N LEU A 11 2.34 9.74 2.21
CA LEU A 11 2.91 8.38 2.28
C LEU A 11 2.07 7.47 3.18
N PHE A 12 1.69 7.96 4.37
CA PHE A 12 0.85 7.19 5.29
C PHE A 12 -0.54 6.93 4.72
N ASP A 13 -1.19 7.96 4.17
CA ASP A 13 -2.54 7.82 3.61
C ASP A 13 -2.55 6.82 2.44
N GLN A 14 -1.52 6.83 1.59
CA GLN A 14 -1.37 5.89 0.48
C GLN A 14 -1.06 4.46 0.96
N ASP A 15 -0.19 4.29 1.96
CA ASP A 15 0.14 2.99 2.56
C ASP A 15 -1.08 2.34 3.23
N GLN A 16 -1.89 3.12 3.96
CA GLN A 16 -3.15 2.64 4.54
C GLN A 16 -4.16 2.23 3.48
N LYS A 17 -4.33 3.04 2.42
CA LYS A 17 -5.19 2.70 1.29
C LYS A 17 -4.71 1.44 0.58
N LEU A 18 -3.40 1.27 0.39
CA LEU A 18 -2.80 0.09 -0.22
C LEU A 18 -3.07 -1.17 0.61
N ILE A 19 -2.86 -1.12 1.94
CA ILE A 19 -3.13 -2.26 2.83
C ILE A 19 -4.62 -2.65 2.81
N ALA A 20 -5.52 -1.67 2.84
CA ALA A 20 -6.96 -1.94 2.75
C ALA A 20 -7.33 -2.59 1.40
N LEU A 21 -6.78 -2.05 0.30
CA LEU A 21 -6.99 -2.57 -1.04
C LEU A 21 -6.43 -3.99 -1.22
N GLU A 22 -5.27 -4.30 -0.65
CA GLU A 22 -4.68 -5.65 -0.72
C GLU A 22 -5.55 -6.68 0.01
N LYS A 23 -6.20 -6.31 1.11
CA LYS A 23 -7.19 -7.17 1.78
C LYS A 23 -8.43 -7.39 0.90
N GLU A 24 -8.91 -6.35 0.24
CA GLU A 24 -10.04 -6.43 -0.68
C GLU A 24 -9.74 -7.33 -1.89
N ILE A 25 -8.59 -7.13 -2.54
CA ILE A 25 -8.11 -7.97 -3.64
C ILE A 25 -8.03 -9.43 -3.20
N LYS A 26 -7.47 -9.69 -2.01
CA LYS A 26 -7.38 -11.06 -1.48
C LYS A 26 -8.75 -11.71 -1.31
N ALA A 27 -9.72 -10.98 -0.76
CA ALA A 27 -11.09 -11.47 -0.58
C ALA A 27 -11.79 -11.73 -1.92
N LYS A 28 -11.69 -10.79 -2.87
CA LYS A 28 -12.26 -10.92 -4.21
C LYS A 28 -11.62 -12.05 -5.00
N ASN A 29 -10.30 -12.23 -4.89
CA ASN A 29 -9.60 -13.30 -5.58
C ASN A 29 -9.99 -14.68 -5.02
N ALA A 30 -10.17 -14.78 -3.71
CA ALA A 30 -10.70 -16.00 -3.10
C ALA A 30 -12.13 -16.30 -3.61
N HIS A 31 -12.98 -15.28 -3.75
CA HIS A 31 -14.33 -15.45 -4.30
C HIS A 31 -14.30 -15.89 -5.78
N TYR A 32 -13.46 -15.27 -6.60
CA TYR A 32 -13.24 -15.64 -7.99
C TYR A 32 -12.82 -17.11 -8.12
N HIS A 33 -11.79 -17.53 -7.37
CA HIS A 33 -11.34 -18.92 -7.37
C HIS A 33 -12.42 -19.88 -6.88
N HIS A 34 -13.21 -19.50 -5.89
CA HIS A 34 -14.32 -20.33 -5.43
C HIS A 34 -15.34 -20.60 -6.54
N LEU A 35 -15.71 -19.58 -7.32
CA LEU A 35 -16.63 -19.76 -8.46
C LEU A 35 -16.06 -20.67 -9.55
N LEU A 36 -14.77 -20.52 -9.86
CA LEU A 36 -14.10 -21.40 -10.81
C LEU A 36 -14.07 -22.86 -10.34
N LEU A 37 -13.79 -23.08 -9.06
CA LEU A 37 -13.64 -24.42 -8.46
C LEU A 37 -14.97 -25.10 -8.14
N LYS A 38 -16.07 -24.34 -8.03
CA LYS A 38 -17.41 -24.89 -7.79
C LYS A 38 -17.82 -25.88 -8.88
N ASN A 39 -17.32 -25.70 -10.10
CA ASN A 39 -17.66 -26.53 -11.25
C ASN A 39 -16.46 -27.39 -11.69
N SER A 40 -16.35 -28.59 -11.14
CA SER A 40 -15.21 -29.51 -11.36
C SER A 40 -15.09 -29.98 -12.81
N GLU A 41 -16.20 -30.01 -13.55
CA GLU A 41 -16.25 -30.36 -14.96
C GLU A 41 -15.86 -29.20 -15.88
N LYS A 42 -15.63 -27.99 -15.32
CA LYS A 42 -15.32 -26.74 -16.05
C LYS A 42 -16.35 -26.37 -17.12
N THR A 43 -17.59 -26.82 -16.95
CA THR A 43 -18.72 -26.42 -17.81
C THR A 43 -19.54 -25.40 -17.03
N TYR A 44 -19.66 -24.18 -17.56
CA TYR A 44 -20.35 -23.08 -16.88
C TYR A 44 -21.60 -22.67 -17.64
N SER A 45 -22.67 -22.34 -16.93
CA SER A 45 -23.85 -21.71 -17.55
C SER A 45 -23.57 -20.26 -17.95
N ASP A 46 -24.43 -19.68 -18.80
CA ASP A 46 -24.32 -18.26 -19.18
C ASP A 46 -24.29 -17.32 -17.96
N GLU A 47 -25.14 -17.60 -16.95
CA GLU A 47 -25.19 -16.83 -15.70
C GLU A 47 -23.88 -16.94 -14.90
N GLU A 48 -23.28 -18.13 -14.85
CA GLU A 48 -22.00 -18.35 -14.18
C GLU A 48 -20.85 -17.63 -14.90
N VAL A 49 -20.82 -17.67 -16.24
CA VAL A 49 -19.83 -16.96 -17.04
C VAL A 49 -19.94 -15.45 -16.81
N LEU A 50 -21.14 -14.89 -16.80
CA LEU A 50 -21.36 -13.47 -16.54
C LEU A 50 -20.91 -13.07 -15.13
N ALA A 51 -21.23 -13.89 -14.12
CA ALA A 51 -20.81 -13.65 -12.73
C ALA A 51 -19.28 -13.71 -12.57
N ILE A 52 -18.63 -14.73 -13.15
CA ILE A 52 -17.17 -14.90 -13.14
C ILE A 52 -16.50 -13.71 -13.84
N ASN A 53 -17.00 -13.31 -15.00
CA ASN A 53 -16.46 -12.18 -15.75
C ASN A 53 -16.60 -10.87 -14.95
N GLY A 54 -17.75 -10.62 -14.33
CA GLY A 54 -17.97 -9.43 -13.50
C GLY A 54 -16.93 -9.31 -12.37
N ILE A 55 -16.66 -10.40 -11.65
CA ILE A 55 -15.65 -10.41 -10.59
C ILE A 55 -14.23 -10.25 -11.14
N TYR A 56 -13.95 -10.84 -12.30
CA TYR A 56 -12.65 -10.69 -12.96
C TYR A 56 -12.38 -9.24 -13.38
N GLU A 57 -13.39 -8.54 -13.90
CA GLU A 57 -13.29 -7.11 -14.23
C GLU A 57 -13.08 -6.25 -12.98
N GLU A 58 -13.78 -6.53 -11.89
CA GLU A 58 -13.55 -5.88 -10.59
C GLU A 58 -12.11 -6.09 -10.09
N LEU A 59 -11.62 -7.33 -10.12
CA LEU A 59 -10.24 -7.65 -9.75
C LEU A 59 -9.23 -6.88 -10.59
N THR A 60 -9.45 -6.81 -11.90
CA THR A 60 -8.59 -6.05 -12.82
C THR A 60 -8.55 -4.57 -12.46
N LYS A 61 -9.70 -3.97 -12.10
CA LYS A 61 -9.77 -2.58 -11.63
C LYS A 61 -9.02 -2.37 -10.31
N LEU A 62 -9.19 -3.27 -9.35
CA LEU A 62 -8.49 -3.21 -8.06
C LEU A 62 -6.97 -3.37 -8.22
N GLU A 63 -6.51 -4.27 -9.09
CA GLU A 63 -5.09 -4.46 -9.44
C GLU A 63 -4.47 -3.20 -10.06
N SER A 64 -5.23 -2.51 -10.93
CA SER A 64 -4.83 -1.23 -11.51
C SER A 64 -4.70 -0.13 -10.45
N LEU A 65 -5.67 -0.05 -9.53
CA LEU A 65 -5.61 0.88 -8.40
C LEU A 65 -4.42 0.59 -7.47
N ARG A 66 -4.13 -0.70 -7.22
CA ARG A 66 -2.97 -1.13 -6.43
C ARG A 66 -1.67 -0.64 -7.04
N SER A 67 -1.55 -0.76 -8.36
CA SER A 67 -0.38 -0.29 -9.10
C SER A 67 -0.23 1.23 -9.02
N SER A 68 -1.35 1.96 -9.03
CA SER A 68 -1.38 3.42 -8.89
C SER A 68 -0.93 3.89 -7.51
N PHE A 69 -1.40 3.23 -6.44
CA PHE A 69 -0.96 3.53 -5.07
C PHE A 69 0.53 3.20 -4.86
N ARG A 70 1.01 2.06 -5.39
CA ARG A 70 2.43 1.71 -5.32
C ARG A 70 3.32 2.74 -6.01
N ALA A 71 2.95 3.16 -7.23
CA ALA A 71 3.67 4.19 -7.95
C ALA A 71 3.74 5.51 -7.16
N LYS A 72 2.64 5.90 -6.50
CA LYS A 72 2.62 7.11 -5.67
C LYS A 72 3.52 6.99 -4.43
N ILE A 73 3.48 5.84 -3.77
CA ILE A 73 4.35 5.53 -2.63
C ILE A 73 5.82 5.61 -3.05
N ASP A 74 6.18 5.03 -4.20
CA ASP A 74 7.56 5.02 -4.68
C ASP A 74 8.06 6.40 -5.08
N GLU A 75 7.20 7.25 -5.66
CA GLU A 75 7.48 8.66 -5.93
C GLU A 75 7.82 9.41 -4.63
N ILE A 76 6.98 9.25 -3.60
CA ILE A 76 7.17 9.91 -2.30
C ILE A 76 8.42 9.38 -1.60
N LYS A 77 8.64 8.06 -1.60
CA LYS A 77 9.84 7.44 -1.03
C LYS A 77 11.10 7.96 -1.71
N SER A 78 11.09 8.13 -3.03
CA SER A 78 12.22 8.68 -3.77
C SER A 78 12.53 10.12 -3.34
N TYR A 79 11.50 10.95 -3.18
CA TYR A 79 11.65 12.31 -2.66
C TYR A 79 12.22 12.33 -1.24
N LEU A 80 11.69 11.50 -0.32
CA LEU A 80 12.16 11.44 1.06
C LEU A 80 13.60 10.88 1.15
N LYS A 81 13.96 9.89 0.32
CA LYS A 81 15.34 9.38 0.22
C LYS A 81 16.32 10.49 -0.12
N GLN A 82 15.98 11.40 -1.05
CA GLN A 82 16.83 12.54 -1.40
C GLN A 82 17.03 13.51 -0.22
N LYS A 83 16.05 13.65 0.68
CA LYS A 83 16.18 14.48 1.89
C LYS A 83 17.07 13.82 2.95
N LEU A 84 17.13 12.49 2.97
CA LEU A 84 18.01 11.71 3.85
C LEU A 84 19.44 11.58 3.33
N ALA A 85 19.66 11.68 2.01
CA ALA A 85 20.98 11.52 1.41
C ALA A 85 22.11 12.37 2.07
N PRO A 86 21.89 13.64 2.45
CA PRO A 86 22.90 14.44 3.13
C PRO A 86 23.27 13.94 4.53
N LEU A 87 22.45 13.07 5.14
CA LEU A 87 22.67 12.56 6.50
C LEU A 87 23.67 11.40 6.56
N ALA A 88 24.20 10.93 5.42
CA ALA A 88 25.28 9.94 5.33
C ALA A 88 25.08 8.69 6.21
N GLY A 89 23.89 8.08 6.13
CA GLY A 89 23.50 6.93 6.96
C GLY A 89 22.80 7.30 8.27
N GLY A 90 22.59 8.60 8.52
CA GLY A 90 21.77 9.10 9.61
C GLY A 90 20.28 8.78 9.44
N ARG A 91 19.57 8.85 10.56
CA ARG A 91 18.12 8.62 10.64
C ARG A 91 17.39 9.93 10.84
N TRP A 92 16.17 10.01 10.31
CA TRP A 92 15.31 11.18 10.47
C TRP A 92 14.07 10.80 11.26
N VAL A 93 13.81 11.53 12.33
CA VAL A 93 12.58 11.40 13.12
C VAL A 93 11.62 12.52 12.76
N HIS A 94 10.45 12.16 12.24
CA HIS A 94 9.38 13.08 11.91
C HIS A 94 8.31 13.06 13.01
N ALA A 95 8.00 14.22 13.58
CA ALA A 95 6.88 14.37 14.50
C ALA A 95 5.56 14.44 13.72
N THR A 96 4.58 13.61 14.10
CA THR A 96 3.25 13.57 13.50
C THR A 96 2.22 14.25 14.40
N SER A 97 1.02 14.49 13.87
CA SER A 97 -0.15 14.89 14.67
C SER A 97 -0.94 13.70 15.20
N ASP A 98 -0.47 12.46 14.99
CA ASP A 98 -1.14 11.24 15.44
C ASP A 98 -0.74 10.95 16.91
N PRO A 99 -1.67 11.00 17.86
CA PRO A 99 -1.36 10.73 19.27
C PRO A 99 -0.96 9.27 19.54
N ILE A 100 -1.31 8.32 18.66
CA ILE A 100 -0.97 6.89 18.80
C ILE A 100 0.47 6.65 18.31
N HIS A 101 0.86 7.28 17.21
CA HIS A 101 2.19 7.18 16.62
C HIS A 101 2.83 8.56 16.45
N PRO A 102 3.26 9.19 17.57
CA PRO A 102 3.70 10.58 17.57
C PRO A 102 4.97 10.83 16.75
N HIS A 103 5.73 9.77 16.48
CA HIS A 103 6.99 9.86 15.76
C HIS A 103 7.11 8.76 14.71
N TRP A 104 7.75 9.12 13.61
CA TRP A 104 8.12 8.21 12.53
C TRP A 104 9.61 8.30 12.30
N GLU A 105 10.29 7.16 12.31
CA GLU A 105 11.70 7.06 11.96
C GLU A 105 11.85 6.68 10.49
N PHE A 106 12.73 7.39 9.79
CA PHE A 106 13.12 7.11 8.42
C PHE A 106 14.62 6.86 8.35
N TRP A 107 15.04 5.85 7.60
CA TRP A 107 16.45 5.55 7.35
C TRP A 107 16.63 4.97 5.95
N VAL A 108 17.87 4.96 5.47
CA VAL A 108 18.24 4.31 4.21
C VAL A 108 19.01 3.04 4.54
N GLU A 109 18.55 1.92 4.00
CA GLU A 109 19.17 0.60 4.13
C GLU A 109 19.21 -0.04 2.75
N GLU A 110 20.38 -0.51 2.31
CA GLU A 110 20.56 -1.16 1.00
C GLU A 110 19.99 -0.32 -0.17
N ASP A 111 20.22 1.00 -0.14
CA ASP A 111 19.66 1.94 -1.12
C ASP A 111 18.14 2.08 -1.14
N GLU A 112 17.42 1.53 -0.15
CA GLU A 112 15.98 1.69 -0.02
C GLU A 112 15.62 2.58 1.17
N LEU A 113 14.59 3.42 0.99
CA LEU A 113 14.01 4.14 2.11
C LEU A 113 13.16 3.18 2.94
N LYS A 114 13.54 3.01 4.20
CA LYS A 114 12.78 2.29 5.21
C LYS A 114 12.16 3.29 6.19
N TYR A 115 11.04 2.91 6.80
CA TYR A 115 10.41 3.70 7.84
C TYR A 115 9.67 2.82 8.86
N ALA A 116 9.58 3.32 10.09
CA ALA A 116 8.87 2.66 11.18
C ALA A 116 8.09 3.69 12.00
N ARG A 117 6.92 3.26 12.49
CA ARG A 117 6.16 4.02 13.48
C ARG A 117 6.78 3.78 14.83
N LEU A 118 7.03 4.86 15.55
CA LEU A 118 7.52 4.77 16.92
C LEU A 118 6.36 5.02 17.87
N ASN A 119 6.12 4.04 18.73
CA ASN A 119 5.20 4.19 19.85
C ASN A 119 5.90 5.05 20.90
N GLY A 120 5.22 6.08 21.39
CA GLY A 120 5.78 7.07 22.34
C GLY A 120 6.17 6.53 23.72
N ALA A 121 6.37 5.22 23.88
CA ALA A 121 6.63 4.57 25.15
C ALA A 121 8.11 4.36 25.48
N SER A 122 9.07 4.63 24.59
CA SER A 122 10.50 4.61 24.95
C SER A 122 11.36 5.38 23.95
N TYR A 123 11.94 6.48 24.41
CA TYR A 123 13.21 7.04 23.98
C TYR A 123 14.07 7.25 25.22
#